data_AF-A0A929DKL5-F1
#
_entry.id   AF-A0A929DKL5-F1
#
_cell.length_a   1.000
_cell.length_b   1.000
_cell.length_c   1.000
_cell.angle_alpha   90.00
_cell.angle_beta   90.00
_cell.angle_gamma   90.00
#
_symmetry.space_group_name_H-M   'P 1'
#
loop_
_entity.id
_entity.type
_entity.pdbx_description
1 polymer ?
#
loop_
_entity_poly.entity_id
_entity_poly.type
_entity_poly.pdbx_seq_one_letter_code
_entity_poly.pdbx_strand_id
1 'polypeptide(L)'
;MDNNSWQLVERFVMPALLRNVPTIFSIAPRLDASELSRMKPGQIEARLIEQVEAIYESMEKEIGLDNMRVLERRVMLSIMDKLWIEHLTIMEEMRQGIGLVGVAQRDPLVAYKRQGEEQFQHLLDTIQHDVVHAIYHMSIVKKEAPRPEASPMARVAVGGTGTARKQPVRVGGKKIGRNDPCPCGSGKKYKHCCGR
;
A
#
# COMPACT_ATOMS: atom_id res chain seq x y z
N MET A 1 -38.35 19.93 16.46
CA MET A 1 -37.63 19.09 15.47
C MET A 1 -38.69 18.46 14.61
N ASP A 2 -38.87 19.02 13.43
CA ASP A 2 -40.18 19.06 12.79
C ASP A 2 -40.25 17.98 11.71
N ASN A 3 -41.45 17.45 11.44
CA ASN A 3 -41.70 16.30 10.57
C ASN A 3 -41.13 16.45 9.14
N ASN A 4 -40.90 17.70 8.70
CA ASN A 4 -40.30 18.02 7.39
C ASN A 4 -38.78 17.80 7.33
N SER A 5 -38.08 17.87 8.47
CA SER A 5 -36.63 17.66 8.54
C SER A 5 -36.25 16.20 8.28
N TRP A 6 -37.11 15.25 8.67
CA TRP A 6 -36.88 13.82 8.49
C TRP A 6 -37.13 13.36 7.06
N GLN A 7 -38.10 13.94 6.36
CA GLN A 7 -38.35 13.64 4.94
C GLN A 7 -37.17 14.05 4.03
N LEU A 8 -36.44 15.12 4.39
CA LEU A 8 -35.23 15.54 3.67
C LEU A 8 -34.03 14.62 3.95
N VAL A 9 -33.89 14.14 5.19
CA VAL A 9 -32.86 13.15 5.57
C VAL A 9 -33.10 11.81 4.86
N GLU A 10 -34.35 11.34 4.83
CA GLU A 10 -34.70 10.07 4.19
C GLU A 10 -34.56 10.14 2.65
N ARG A 11 -34.91 11.29 2.05
CA ARG A 11 -34.88 11.48 0.59
C ARG A 11 -33.50 11.80 0.02
N PHE A 12 -32.63 12.47 0.77
CA PHE A 12 -31.34 12.94 0.26
C PHE A 12 -30.13 12.36 1.01
N VAL A 13 -30.21 12.18 2.33
CA VAL A 13 -29.07 11.74 3.15
C VAL A 13 -28.88 10.22 3.04
N MET A 14 -29.94 9.41 3.14
CA MET A 14 -29.80 7.94 3.06
C MET A 14 -29.25 7.46 1.71
N PRO A 15 -29.72 7.95 0.54
CA PRO A 15 -29.15 7.54 -0.74
C PRO A 15 -27.73 8.06 -0.94
N ALA A 16 -27.38 9.24 -0.41
CA ALA A 16 -26.02 9.76 -0.47
C ALA A 16 -25.06 8.95 0.41
N LEU A 17 -25.49 8.58 1.61
CA LEU A 17 -24.72 7.77 2.55
C LEU A 17 -24.48 6.37 1.99
N LEU A 18 -25.51 5.74 1.42
CA LEU A 18 -25.39 4.44 0.74
C LEU A 18 -24.52 4.48 -0.53
N ARG A 19 -24.38 5.65 -1.18
CA ARG A 19 -23.45 5.82 -2.32
C ARG A 19 -22.02 6.13 -1.89
N ASN A 20 -21.84 6.87 -0.80
CA ASN A 20 -20.55 7.34 -0.34
C ASN A 20 -19.81 6.33 0.55
N VAL A 21 -20.54 5.49 1.28
CA VAL A 21 -19.93 4.46 2.12
C VAL A 21 -19.17 3.42 1.27
N PRO A 22 -19.70 2.86 0.17
CA PRO A 22 -18.96 1.93 -0.67
C PRO A 22 -17.79 2.54 -1.45
N THR A 23 -17.78 3.86 -1.66
CA THR A 23 -16.63 4.55 -2.27
C THR A 23 -15.51 4.79 -1.28
N ILE A 24 -15.80 4.85 0.02
CA ILE A 24 -14.79 5.00 1.09
C ILE A 24 -14.28 3.63 1.57
N PHE A 25 -15.14 2.61 1.56
CA PHE A 25 -14.82 1.26 2.03
C PHE A 25 -14.92 0.24 0.89
N SER A 26 -13.79 -0.38 0.52
CA SER A 26 -13.77 -1.49 -0.47
C SER A 26 -14.62 -2.69 -0.03
N ILE A 27 -14.74 -2.87 1.29
CA ILE A 27 -15.71 -3.79 1.91
C ILE A 27 -16.86 -2.92 2.40
N ALA A 28 -17.87 -2.73 1.54
CA ALA A 28 -19.04 -1.96 1.93
C ALA A 28 -19.72 -2.64 3.14
N PRO A 29 -20.01 -1.90 4.23
CA PRO A 29 -20.89 -2.38 5.28
C PRO A 29 -22.20 -2.87 4.65
N ARG A 30 -22.71 -4.01 5.11
CA ARG A 30 -24.02 -4.50 4.66
C ARG A 30 -25.08 -3.57 5.23
N LEU A 31 -25.51 -2.63 4.40
CA LEU A 31 -26.53 -1.65 4.73
C LEU A 31 -27.77 -1.90 3.89
N ASP A 32 -28.84 -2.36 4.54
CA ASP A 32 -30.17 -2.39 3.93
C ASP A 32 -30.84 -1.03 4.14
N ALA A 33 -31.21 -0.39 3.03
CA ALA A 33 -31.90 0.92 3.04
C ALA A 33 -33.20 0.89 3.85
N SER A 34 -33.86 -0.27 3.92
CA SER A 34 -35.12 -0.46 4.64
C SER A 34 -34.96 -0.64 6.15
N GLU A 35 -33.76 -0.98 6.62
CA GLU A 35 -33.42 -1.01 8.04
C GLU A 35 -32.98 0.36 8.54
N LEU A 36 -32.19 1.08 7.73
CA LEU A 36 -31.71 2.43 8.05
C LEU A 36 -32.82 3.45 8.23
N SER A 37 -33.88 3.41 7.41
CA SER A 37 -35.02 4.34 7.51
C SER A 37 -35.82 4.21 8.81
N ARG A 38 -35.74 3.05 9.48
CA ARG A 38 -36.46 2.79 10.73
C ARG A 38 -35.68 3.16 11.99
N MET A 39 -34.42 3.57 11.85
CA MET A 39 -33.50 3.84 12.97
C MET A 39 -33.33 5.33 13.21
N LYS A 40 -33.15 5.71 14.48
CA LYS A 40 -32.75 7.08 14.82
C LYS A 40 -31.30 7.34 14.38
N PRO A 41 -30.89 8.58 14.06
CA PRO A 41 -29.53 8.88 13.58
C PRO A 41 -28.41 8.34 14.45
N GLY A 42 -28.50 8.49 15.78
CA GLY A 42 -27.48 7.96 16.69
C GLY A 42 -27.39 6.43 16.69
N GLN A 43 -28.48 5.73 16.33
CA GLN A 43 -28.46 4.28 16.17
C GLN A 43 -27.84 3.85 14.83
N ILE A 44 -27.96 4.67 13.80
CA ILE A 44 -27.32 4.44 12.50
C ILE A 44 -25.81 4.58 12.63
N GLU A 45 -25.35 5.64 13.29
CA GLU A 45 -23.93 5.88 13.56
C GLU A 45 -23.31 4.70 14.33
N ALA A 46 -23.95 4.27 15.42
CA ALA A 46 -23.47 3.13 16.21
C ALA A 46 -23.38 1.84 15.38
N ARG A 47 -24.36 1.56 14.51
CA ARG A 47 -24.33 0.38 13.63
C ARG A 47 -23.22 0.46 12.59
N LEU A 48 -22.95 1.63 12.04
CA LEU A 48 -21.85 1.82 11.08
C LEU A 48 -20.51 1.57 11.75
N ILE A 49 -20.31 2.12 12.94
CA ILE A 49 -19.08 1.91 13.74
C ILE A 49 -18.89 0.41 14.01
N GLU A 50 -19.93 -0.29 14.48
CA GLU A 50 -19.88 -1.73 14.75
C GLU A 50 -19.47 -2.54 13.51
N GLN A 51 -20.01 -2.21 12.33
CA GLN A 51 -19.65 -2.91 11.09
C GLN A 51 -18.21 -2.59 10.64
N VAL A 52 -17.77 -1.35 10.78
CA VAL A 52 -16.42 -0.91 10.44
C VAL A 52 -15.38 -1.57 11.36
N GLU A 53 -15.67 -1.65 12.67
CA GLU A 53 -14.86 -2.38 13.64
C GLU A 53 -14.73 -3.87 13.28
N ALA A 54 -15.84 -4.52 12.90
CA ALA A 54 -15.83 -5.92 12.48
C ALA A 54 -14.97 -6.16 11.22
N ILE A 55 -15.01 -5.24 10.26
CA ILE A 55 -14.15 -5.29 9.06
C ILE A 55 -12.69 -5.14 9.47
N TYR A 56 -12.37 -4.16 10.32
CA TYR A 56 -11.02 -3.92 10.78
C TYR A 56 -10.44 -5.13 11.54
N GLU A 57 -11.21 -5.76 12.42
CA GLU A 57 -10.81 -7.00 13.10
C GLU A 57 -10.50 -8.13 12.11
N SER A 58 -11.28 -8.25 11.04
CA SER A 58 -11.03 -9.25 10.00
C SER A 58 -9.71 -8.98 9.27
N MET A 59 -9.42 -7.72 8.97
CA MET A 59 -8.14 -7.30 8.37
C MET A 59 -6.96 -7.55 9.31
N GLU A 60 -7.12 -7.26 10.60
CA GLU A 60 -6.09 -7.48 11.61
C GLU A 60 -5.75 -8.97 11.77
N LYS A 61 -6.76 -9.85 11.69
CA LYS A 61 -6.57 -11.31 11.68
C LYS A 61 -5.81 -11.80 10.44
N GLU A 62 -6.02 -11.19 9.27
CA GLU A 62 -5.34 -11.58 8.03
C GLU A 62 -3.89 -11.07 7.93
N ILE A 63 -3.63 -9.83 8.37
CA ILE A 63 -2.32 -9.17 8.30
C ILE A 63 -1.41 -9.57 9.48
N GLY A 64 -2.02 -9.78 10.66
CA GLY A 64 -1.36 -9.96 11.94
C GLY A 64 -1.15 -8.64 12.69
N LEU A 65 -1.21 -8.72 14.02
CA LEU A 65 -1.18 -7.58 14.96
C LEU A 65 0.02 -6.63 14.72
N ASP A 66 1.24 -7.17 14.73
CA ASP A 66 2.45 -6.34 14.63
C ASP A 66 2.57 -5.65 13.27
N ASN A 67 2.24 -6.38 12.20
CA ASN A 67 2.28 -5.86 10.84
C ASN A 67 1.23 -4.75 10.65
N MET A 68 0.04 -4.91 11.23
CA MET A 68 -1.01 -3.90 11.18
C MET A 68 -0.56 -2.58 11.83
N ARG A 69 0.05 -2.62 13.02
CA ARG A 69 0.56 -1.41 13.71
C ARG A 69 1.69 -0.72 12.96
N VAL A 70 2.56 -1.48 12.28
CA VAL A 70 3.60 -0.90 11.42
C VAL A 70 2.97 -0.24 10.19
N LEU A 71 1.94 -0.87 9.62
CA LEU A 71 1.25 -0.37 8.45
C LEU A 71 0.50 0.93 8.74
N GLU A 72 -0.28 0.97 9.83
CA GLU A 72 -0.99 2.18 10.28
C GLU A 72 -0.05 3.36 10.44
N ARG A 73 1.06 3.17 11.17
CA ARG A 73 2.07 4.22 11.36
C ARG A 73 2.65 4.69 10.04
N ARG A 74 2.95 3.77 9.12
CA ARG A 74 3.48 4.12 7.80
C ARG A 74 2.48 4.92 6.98
N VAL A 75 1.22 4.50 6.96
CA VAL A 75 0.14 5.18 6.23
C VAL A 75 -0.08 6.57 6.80
N MET A 76 -0.24 6.69 8.13
CA MET A 76 -0.42 7.97 8.81
C MET A 76 0.73 8.94 8.53
N LEU A 77 1.98 8.52 8.74
CA LEU A 77 3.14 9.37 8.51
C LEU A 77 3.24 9.80 7.04
N SER A 78 3.05 8.87 6.10
CA SER A 78 3.12 9.20 4.67
C SER A 78 2.06 10.20 4.23
N ILE A 79 0.85 10.12 4.77
CA ILE A 79 -0.26 11.04 4.46
C ILE A 79 -0.02 12.39 5.11
N MET A 80 0.34 12.41 6.40
CA MET A 80 0.65 13.63 7.13
C MET A 80 1.79 14.41 6.47
N ASP A 81 2.89 13.75 6.09
CA ASP A 81 4.03 14.40 5.45
C ASP A 81 3.62 15.05 4.12
N LYS A 82 2.87 14.33 3.28
CA LYS A 82 2.39 14.84 1.99
C LYS A 82 1.50 16.06 2.18
N LEU A 83 0.48 15.95 3.03
CA LEU A 83 -0.52 17.01 3.22
C LEU A 83 0.07 18.21 3.98
N TRP A 84 1.05 18.00 4.86
CA TRP A 84 1.74 19.10 5.52
C TRP A 84 2.56 19.94 4.55
N ILE A 85 3.28 19.31 3.61
CA ILE A 85 4.02 20.04 2.57
C ILE A 85 3.06 20.89 1.73
N GLU A 86 1.94 20.31 1.30
CA GLU A 86 0.90 21.02 0.54
C GLU A 86 0.31 22.19 1.35
N HIS A 87 0.02 21.97 2.63
CA HIS A 87 -0.46 23.01 3.53
C HIS A 87 0.54 24.18 3.66
N LEU A 88 1.84 23.90 3.79
CA LEU A 88 2.86 24.96 3.84
C LEU A 88 2.89 25.78 2.56
N THR A 89 2.70 25.15 1.39
CA THR A 89 2.58 25.88 0.11
C THR A 89 1.36 26.79 0.10
N ILE A 90 0.19 26.29 0.54
CA ILE A 90 -1.05 27.09 0.62
C ILE A 90 -0.86 28.28 1.58
N MET A 91 -0.23 28.05 2.74
CA MET A 91 0.03 29.11 3.72
C MET A 91 0.99 30.18 3.16
N GLU A 92 1.99 29.78 2.38
CA GLU A 92 2.91 30.70 1.71
C GLU A 92 2.18 31.54 0.64
N GLU A 93 1.37 30.92 -0.20
CA GLU A 93 0.56 31.62 -1.21
C GLU A 93 -0.40 32.62 -0.57
N MET A 94 -1.08 32.21 0.51
CA MET A 94 -1.98 33.07 1.27
C MET A 94 -1.24 34.25 1.91
N ARG A 95 -0.03 34.02 2.43
CA ARG A 95 0.82 35.08 2.99
C ARG A 95 1.20 36.11 1.93
N GLN A 96 1.51 35.67 0.71
CA GLN A 96 1.82 36.58 -0.40
C GLN A 96 0.57 37.35 -0.88
N GLY A 97 -0.60 36.72 -0.86
CA GLY A 97 -1.88 37.33 -1.26
C GLY A 97 -2.48 38.31 -0.25
N ILE A 98 -2.11 38.24 1.04
CA ILE A 98 -2.74 39.04 2.10
C ILE A 98 -2.54 40.55 1.93
N GLY A 99 -1.47 40.98 1.24
CA GLY A 99 -1.22 42.39 0.92
C GLY A 99 -2.35 43.04 0.12
N LEU A 100 -3.05 42.26 -0.71
CA LEU A 100 -4.21 42.72 -1.50
C LEU A 100 -5.46 42.89 -0.62
N VAL A 101 -5.55 42.20 0.51
CA VAL A 101 -6.69 42.29 1.44
C VAL A 101 -6.70 43.62 2.20
N GLY A 102 -5.53 44.23 2.43
CA GLY A 102 -5.42 45.56 3.04
C GLY A 102 -6.07 46.67 2.19
N VAL A 103 -6.16 46.48 0.87
CA VAL A 103 -6.90 47.39 -0.04
C VAL A 103 -8.39 47.43 0.29
N ALA A 104 -8.94 46.35 0.85
CA ALA A 104 -10.35 46.22 1.21
C ALA A 104 -10.69 46.76 2.62
N GLN A 105 -9.82 47.58 3.24
CA GLN A 105 -10.00 48.16 4.59
C GLN A 105 -10.23 47.12 5.71
N ARG A 106 -9.86 45.85 5.49
CA ARG A 106 -9.83 44.82 6.53
C ARG A 106 -8.40 44.68 7.04
N ASP A 107 -8.24 44.39 8.34
CA ASP A 107 -6.93 44.10 8.93
C ASP A 107 -6.35 42.82 8.30
N PRO A 108 -5.24 42.91 7.55
CA PRO A 108 -4.62 41.76 6.87
C PRO A 108 -4.23 40.65 7.85
N LEU A 109 -3.77 40.99 9.05
CA LEU A 109 -3.31 40.01 10.04
C LEU A 109 -4.48 39.19 10.58
N VAL A 110 -5.62 39.84 10.83
CA VAL A 110 -6.84 39.17 11.29
C VAL A 110 -7.39 38.25 10.21
N ALA A 111 -7.41 38.71 8.95
CA ALA A 111 -7.83 37.88 7.82
C ALA A 111 -6.94 36.65 7.63
N TYR A 112 -5.61 36.83 7.69
CA TYR A 112 -4.65 35.73 7.58
C TYR A 112 -4.82 34.68 8.68
N LYS A 113 -4.98 35.12 9.94
CA LYS A 113 -5.18 34.19 11.06
C LYS A 113 -6.44 33.36 10.89
N ARG A 114 -7.55 34.00 10.53
CA ARG A 114 -8.83 33.32 10.33
C ARG A 114 -8.75 32.32 9.18
N GLN A 115 -8.22 32.73 8.02
CA GLN A 115 -8.08 31.83 6.88
C GLN A 115 -7.08 30.70 7.17
N GLY A 116 -6.00 30.97 7.90
CA GLY A 116 -5.05 29.95 8.31
C GLY A 116 -5.66 28.91 9.24
N GLU A 117 -6.52 29.32 10.17
CA GLU A 117 -7.29 28.39 11.00
C GLU A 117 -8.25 27.54 10.16
N GLU A 118 -8.99 28.15 9.23
CA GLU A 118 -9.89 27.43 8.31
C GLU A 118 -9.11 26.40 7.47
N GLN A 119 -7.92 26.75 6.94
CA GLN A 119 -7.06 25.83 6.19
C GLN A 119 -6.47 24.71 7.06
N PHE A 120 -6.15 25.00 8.32
CA PHE A 120 -5.64 23.99 9.24
C PHE A 120 -6.71 22.97 9.63
N GLN A 121 -7.96 23.40 9.85
CA GLN A 121 -9.07 22.46 10.08
C GLN A 121 -9.31 21.58 8.86
N HIS A 122 -9.30 22.16 7.66
CA HIS A 122 -9.40 21.38 6.42
C HIS A 122 -8.28 20.34 6.28
N LEU A 123 -7.05 20.68 6.68
CA LEU A 123 -5.93 19.73 6.72
C LEU A 123 -6.21 18.56 7.67
N LEU A 124 -6.68 18.83 8.89
CA LEU A 124 -7.01 17.79 9.87
C LEU A 124 -8.10 16.85 9.37
N ASP A 125 -9.16 17.41 8.79
CA ASP A 125 -10.27 16.63 8.22
C ASP A 125 -9.80 15.75 7.06
N THR A 126 -8.93 16.29 6.19
CA THR A 126 -8.36 15.55 5.06
C THR A 126 -7.45 14.42 5.53
N ILE A 127 -6.60 14.65 6.55
CA ILE A 127 -5.75 13.61 7.13
C ILE A 127 -6.62 12.46 7.68
N GLN A 128 -7.66 12.77 8.46
CA GLN A 128 -8.54 11.74 9.01
C GLN A 128 -9.22 10.93 7.89
N HIS A 129 -9.74 11.62 6.87
CA HIS A 129 -10.38 10.99 5.74
C HIS A 129 -9.44 10.06 4.97
N ASP A 130 -8.26 10.56 4.58
CA ASP A 130 -7.29 9.83 3.77
C ASP A 130 -6.70 8.63 4.52
N VAL A 131 -6.48 8.74 5.83
CA VAL A 131 -5.98 7.62 6.66
C VAL A 131 -7.00 6.50 6.70
N VAL A 132 -8.26 6.82 7.00
CA VAL A 132 -9.35 5.83 7.02
C VAL A 132 -9.49 5.20 5.64
N HIS A 133 -9.60 6.02 4.60
CA HIS A 133 -9.73 5.55 3.22
C HIS A 133 -8.56 4.63 2.83
N ALA A 134 -7.31 5.02 3.11
CA ALA A 134 -6.13 4.23 2.75
C ALA A 134 -6.09 2.87 3.47
N ILE A 135 -6.48 2.82 4.75
CA ILE A 135 -6.50 1.56 5.51
C ILE A 135 -7.57 0.60 4.95
N TYR A 136 -8.80 1.09 4.74
CA TYR A 136 -9.92 0.23 4.31
C TYR A 136 -9.94 -0.05 2.80
N HIS A 137 -9.27 0.76 1.99
CA HIS A 137 -9.12 0.53 0.56
C HIS A 137 -7.91 -0.37 0.24
N MET A 138 -7.13 -0.76 1.24
CA MET A 138 -5.95 -1.58 1.01
C MET A 138 -6.33 -3.02 0.68
N SER A 139 -6.38 -3.34 -0.61
CA SER A 139 -6.38 -4.72 -1.09
C SER A 139 -5.03 -5.35 -0.79
N ILE A 140 -4.98 -6.29 0.17
CA ILE A 140 -3.79 -7.10 0.40
C ILE A 140 -3.63 -7.98 -0.84
N VAL A 141 -2.82 -7.51 -1.80
CA VAL A 141 -2.22 -8.41 -2.78
C VAL A 141 -1.29 -9.29 -1.96
N LYS A 142 -1.81 -10.46 -1.57
CA LYS A 142 -1.02 -11.54 -1.00
C LYS A 142 0.06 -11.80 -2.02
N LYS A 143 1.22 -11.17 -1.83
CA LYS A 143 2.38 -11.38 -2.68
C LYS A 143 2.78 -12.81 -2.35
N GLU A 144 2.23 -13.78 -3.11
CA GLU A 144 2.76 -15.13 -3.15
C GLU A 144 4.27 -14.92 -3.28
N ALA A 145 5.00 -15.36 -2.24
CA ALA A 145 6.44 -15.36 -2.26
C ALA A 145 6.83 -15.88 -3.64
N PRO A 146 7.72 -15.21 -4.39
CA PRO A 146 8.10 -15.67 -5.71
C PRO A 146 8.43 -17.14 -5.52
N ARG A 147 7.64 -18.04 -6.13
CA ARG A 147 8.05 -19.43 -6.22
C ARG A 147 9.47 -19.33 -6.74
N PRO A 148 10.49 -19.85 -6.02
CA PRO A 148 11.85 -19.75 -6.50
C PRO A 148 11.81 -20.31 -7.91
N GLU A 149 11.94 -19.43 -8.91
CA GLU A 149 11.93 -19.84 -10.29
C GLU A 149 13.06 -20.82 -10.37
N ALA A 150 12.72 -22.08 -10.62
CA ALA A 150 13.70 -23.13 -10.70
C ALA A 150 14.73 -22.64 -11.73
N SER A 151 15.95 -22.36 -11.26
CA SER A 151 17.03 -21.88 -12.10
C SER A 151 17.04 -22.66 -13.41
N PRO A 152 17.30 -22.05 -14.57
CA PRO A 152 17.21 -22.70 -15.88
C PRO A 152 18.01 -24.01 -16.00
N MET A 153 18.96 -24.27 -15.08
CA MET A 153 19.65 -25.55 -14.93
C MET A 153 18.78 -26.73 -14.46
N ALA A 154 17.65 -26.51 -13.79
CA ALA A 154 16.75 -27.56 -13.31
C ALA A 154 15.84 -28.12 -14.41
N ARG A 155 15.58 -27.36 -15.48
CA ARG A 155 14.70 -27.78 -16.59
C ARG A 155 15.36 -28.74 -17.58
N VAL A 156 16.68 -28.92 -17.50
CA VAL A 156 17.43 -29.80 -18.43
C VAL A 156 17.44 -31.27 -17.97
N ALA A 157 17.02 -31.56 -16.74
CA ALA A 157 17.14 -32.91 -16.16
C ALA A 157 15.93 -33.83 -16.39
N VAL A 158 14.77 -33.33 -16.84
CA VAL A 158 13.55 -34.15 -16.94
C VAL A 158 12.82 -33.89 -18.26
N GLY A 159 12.95 -34.81 -19.22
CA GLY A 159 12.10 -34.85 -20.42
C GLY A 159 12.86 -34.88 -21.75
N GLY A 160 13.62 -35.95 -22.01
CA GLY A 160 14.16 -36.23 -23.34
C GLY A 160 13.28 -37.24 -24.10
N THR A 161 12.52 -36.78 -25.08
CA THR A 161 12.05 -37.61 -26.19
C THR A 161 12.50 -37.01 -27.52
N GLY A 162 13.63 -37.55 -28.00
CA GLY A 162 13.94 -37.77 -29.41
C GLY A 162 13.94 -36.57 -30.35
N THR A 163 15.09 -35.91 -30.49
CA THR A 163 15.68 -35.61 -31.81
C THR A 163 17.22 -35.57 -31.69
N ALA A 164 17.88 -36.15 -32.69
CA ALA A 164 19.32 -36.45 -32.83
C ALA A 164 20.31 -35.65 -31.96
N ARG A 165 20.83 -36.29 -30.89
CA ARG A 165 22.03 -35.82 -30.18
C ARG A 165 23.26 -36.04 -31.06
N LYS A 166 23.83 -34.96 -31.62
CA LYS A 166 25.25 -34.93 -31.96
C LYS A 166 26.03 -35.19 -30.67
N GLN A 167 26.61 -36.37 -30.54
CA GLN A 167 27.49 -36.68 -29.41
C GLN A 167 28.75 -35.82 -29.52
N PRO A 168 29.17 -35.07 -28.49
CA PRO A 168 30.50 -34.51 -28.47
C PRO A 168 31.49 -35.68 -28.38
N VAL A 169 32.44 -35.72 -29.32
CA VAL A 169 33.56 -36.66 -29.32
C VAL A 169 34.26 -36.53 -27.96
N ARG A 170 34.09 -37.54 -27.10
CA ARG A 170 34.90 -37.67 -25.89
C ARG A 170 36.32 -37.98 -26.35
N VAL A 171 37.19 -36.98 -26.38
CA VAL A 171 38.63 -37.18 -26.45
C VAL A 171 39.01 -37.92 -25.16
N GLY A 172 39.10 -39.25 -25.26
CA GLY A 172 39.53 -40.14 -24.19
C GLY A 172 41.01 -39.96 -23.92
N GLY A 173 41.36 -38.91 -23.19
CA GLY A 173 42.68 -38.72 -22.60
C GLY A 173 42.49 -38.23 -21.18
N LYS A 174 42.97 -38.99 -20.20
CA LYS A 174 42.98 -38.59 -18.78
C LYS A 174 43.82 -37.32 -18.69
N LYS A 175 43.18 -36.16 -18.53
CA LYS A 175 43.90 -34.88 -18.38
C LYS A 175 44.68 -34.97 -17.07
N ILE A 176 45.99 -35.16 -17.18
CA ILE A 176 46.90 -35.20 -16.03
C ILE A 176 46.89 -33.82 -15.38
N GLY A 177 46.48 -33.77 -14.11
CA GLY A 177 46.43 -32.53 -13.34
C GLY A 177 47.83 -31.97 -13.12
N ARG A 178 47.93 -30.64 -13.03
CA ARG A 178 49.22 -29.93 -12.89
C ARG A 178 50.07 -30.42 -11.70
N ASN A 179 49.44 -30.93 -10.65
CA ASN A 179 50.10 -31.45 -9.44
C ASN A 179 50.16 -33.00 -9.37
N ASP A 180 49.61 -33.72 -10.34
CA ASP A 180 49.61 -35.19 -10.36
C ASP A 180 51.02 -35.75 -10.58
N PRO A 181 51.30 -37.00 -10.17
CA PRO A 181 52.56 -37.66 -10.47
C PRO A 181 52.80 -37.73 -11.98
N CYS A 182 54.01 -37.37 -12.41
CA CYS A 182 54.35 -37.26 -13.82
C CYS A 182 54.43 -38.66 -14.47
N PRO A 183 53.79 -38.89 -15.63
CA PRO A 183 53.72 -40.22 -16.26
C PRO A 183 55.06 -40.69 -16.86
N CYS A 184 56.10 -39.86 -16.91
CA CYS A 184 57.42 -40.24 -17.42
C CYS A 184 58.25 -41.08 -16.43
N GLY A 185 57.70 -41.44 -15.27
CA GLY A 185 58.36 -42.29 -14.28
C GLY A 185 59.39 -41.58 -13.41
N SER A 186 59.50 -40.26 -13.48
CA SER A 186 60.50 -39.48 -12.73
C SER A 186 60.22 -39.30 -11.23
N GLY A 187 59.04 -39.75 -10.76
CA GLY A 187 58.60 -39.61 -9.36
C GLY A 187 58.23 -38.18 -8.91
N LYS A 188 58.35 -37.17 -9.77
CA LYS A 188 58.04 -35.76 -9.48
C LYS A 188 56.63 -35.37 -9.93
N LYS A 189 56.06 -34.30 -9.37
CA LYS A 189 54.77 -33.73 -9.81
C LYS A 189 54.88 -33.16 -11.24
N TYR A 190 53.82 -33.28 -12.04
CA TYR A 190 53.81 -32.96 -13.48
C TYR A 190 54.35 -31.56 -13.79
N LYS A 191 53.92 -30.51 -13.08
CA LYS A 191 54.41 -29.12 -13.24
C LYS A 191 55.91 -28.90 -13.02
N HIS A 192 56.58 -29.83 -12.36
CA HIS A 192 58.01 -29.75 -12.05
C HIS A 192 58.85 -30.71 -12.90
N CYS A 193 58.23 -31.38 -13.87
CA CYS A 193 58.89 -32.28 -14.80
C CYS A 193 58.44 -31.96 -16.25
N CYS A 194 57.54 -32.75 -16.83
CA CYS A 194 57.10 -32.58 -18.23
C CYS A 194 56.09 -31.45 -18.45
N GLY A 195 55.57 -30.82 -17.38
CA GLY A 195 54.59 -29.73 -17.44
C GLY A 195 55.16 -28.34 -17.15
N ARG A 196 56.47 -28.14 -17.42
CA ARG A 196 57.08 -26.80 -17.54
C ARG A 196 56.87 -26.24 -18.94
#